data_AF-A0A1Q8FNN7-F1
#
_entry.id   AF-A0A1Q8FNN7-F1
#
_cell.length_a   1.000
_cell.length_b   1.000
_cell.length_c   1.000
_cell.angle_alpha   90.00
_cell.angle_beta   90.00
_cell.angle_gamma   90.00
#
_symmetry.space_group_name_H-M   'P 1'
#
loop_
_entity.id
_entity.type
_entity.pdbx_description
1 polymer ?
#
loop_
_entity_poly.entity_id
_entity_poly.type
_entity_poly.pdbx_seq_one_letter_code
_entity_poly.pdbx_strand_id
1 'polypeptide(L)'
;MEPNGFDIPASERAVLGEAPLTAEALRTANINPTTGLATDYLNHFNEVVMLMEMLPDMPDCAEDVLDWAPADYPSHFANSSFKDKELAILAYRAAPNAVRAHLETLILQINGEVLRAQSVLRETTSPEACARIAELASEEIRPLISAASGTIHGGSTTEDELDDEAAQANVDALFG
;
A
#
# COMPACT_ATOMS: atom_id res chain seq x y z
N MET A 1 -10.89 -49.15 -1.80
CA MET A 1 -10.50 -48.12 -0.82
C MET A 1 -9.85 -47.03 -1.63
N GLU A 2 -10.64 -46.06 -2.08
CA GLU A 2 -10.12 -44.93 -2.87
C GLU A 2 -9.36 -44.00 -1.93
N PRO A 3 -8.22 -43.42 -2.35
CA PRO A 3 -7.53 -42.42 -1.55
C PRO A 3 -8.40 -41.17 -1.50
N ASN A 4 -8.75 -40.75 -0.28
CA ASN A 4 -9.39 -39.46 0.00
C ASN A 4 -8.58 -38.34 -0.65
N GLY A 5 -9.06 -37.84 -1.79
CA GLY A 5 -8.62 -36.57 -2.34
C GLY A 5 -8.98 -35.50 -1.31
N PHE A 6 -7.98 -34.96 -0.64
CA PHE A 6 -8.14 -33.76 0.16
C PHE A 6 -8.50 -32.65 -0.83
N ASP A 7 -9.79 -32.39 -0.96
CA ASP A 7 -10.33 -31.34 -1.81
C ASP A 7 -9.97 -30.02 -1.14
N ILE A 8 -8.77 -29.53 -1.47
CA ILE A 8 -8.28 -28.21 -1.09
C ILE A 8 -9.34 -27.22 -1.58
N PRO A 9 -10.02 -26.46 -0.71
CA PRO A 9 -11.05 -25.53 -1.15
C PRO A 9 -10.45 -24.55 -2.16
N ALA A 10 -11.17 -24.27 -3.26
CA ALA A 10 -10.68 -23.47 -4.40
C ALA A 10 -10.11 -22.08 -4.01
N SER A 11 -10.45 -21.58 -2.82
CA SER A 11 -9.87 -20.37 -2.23
C SER A 11 -8.36 -20.45 -1.92
N GLU A 12 -7.78 -21.66 -1.79
CA GLU A 12 -6.34 -21.87 -1.54
C GLU A 12 -5.49 -21.95 -2.83
N ARG A 13 -6.12 -21.84 -4.01
CA ARG A 13 -5.48 -21.93 -5.33
C ARG A 13 -5.62 -20.69 -6.20
N ALA A 14 -6.06 -19.56 -5.66
CA ALA A 14 -6.18 -18.35 -6.46
C ALA A 14 -4.80 -17.93 -6.99
N VAL A 15 -4.68 -17.78 -8.31
CA VAL A 15 -3.45 -17.38 -9.00
C VAL A 15 -3.73 -16.07 -9.73
N LEU A 16 -2.81 -15.10 -9.63
CA LEU A 16 -2.90 -13.87 -10.42
C LEU A 16 -2.89 -14.21 -11.92
N GLY A 17 -3.81 -13.62 -12.67
CA GLY A 17 -4.00 -13.88 -14.10
C GLY A 17 -5.07 -14.92 -14.43
N GLU A 18 -5.52 -15.72 -13.46
CA GLU A 18 -6.61 -16.69 -13.62
C GLU A 18 -7.88 -16.21 -12.92
N ALA A 19 -9.05 -16.66 -13.36
CA ALA A 19 -10.30 -16.32 -12.68
C ALA A 19 -10.29 -16.86 -11.23
N PRO A 20 -10.67 -16.06 -10.21
CA PRO A 20 -11.30 -14.74 -10.31
C PRO A 20 -10.34 -13.53 -10.38
N LEU A 21 -9.03 -13.74 -10.25
CA LEU A 21 -7.97 -12.72 -10.24
C LEU A 21 -7.44 -12.39 -11.65
N THR A 22 -8.33 -12.25 -12.62
CA THR A 22 -7.90 -11.85 -13.98
C THR A 22 -7.38 -10.42 -13.96
N ALA A 23 -6.43 -10.10 -14.86
CA ALA A 23 -5.85 -8.76 -14.91
C ALA A 23 -6.92 -7.66 -15.10
N GLU A 24 -8.00 -7.96 -15.82
CA GLU A 24 -9.12 -7.04 -16.03
C GLU A 24 -9.97 -6.84 -14.78
N ALA A 25 -10.26 -7.91 -14.05
CA ALA A 25 -10.99 -7.83 -12.79
C ALA A 25 -10.22 -7.00 -11.76
N LEU A 26 -8.90 -7.23 -11.68
CA LEU A 26 -8.02 -6.50 -10.75
C LEU A 26 -7.95 -5.02 -11.10
N ARG A 27 -7.73 -4.64 -12.36
CA ARG A 27 -7.72 -3.23 -12.79
C ARG A 27 -9.05 -2.53 -12.54
N THR A 28 -10.17 -3.19 -12.83
CA THR A 28 -11.52 -2.64 -12.57
C THR A 28 -11.73 -2.34 -11.08
N ALA A 29 -11.11 -3.13 -10.22
CA ALA A 29 -11.13 -2.99 -8.77
C ALA A 29 -10.01 -2.10 -8.22
N ASN A 30 -9.25 -1.37 -9.05
CA ASN A 30 -8.07 -0.59 -8.63
C ASN A 30 -6.98 -1.40 -7.89
N ILE A 31 -6.83 -2.68 -8.25
CA ILE A 31 -5.77 -3.57 -7.77
C ILE A 31 -4.75 -3.75 -8.90
N ASN A 32 -3.47 -3.65 -8.58
CA ASN A 32 -2.42 -3.90 -9.58
C ASN A 32 -2.41 -5.39 -9.96
N PRO A 33 -2.53 -5.73 -11.27
CA PRO A 33 -2.67 -7.12 -11.70
C PRO A 33 -1.38 -7.94 -11.58
N THR A 34 -0.23 -7.29 -11.55
CA THR A 34 1.10 -7.92 -11.45
C THR A 34 1.45 -8.23 -10.00
N THR A 35 1.19 -7.27 -9.10
CA THR A 35 1.55 -7.40 -7.68
C THR A 35 0.42 -7.97 -6.83
N GLY A 36 -0.84 -7.87 -7.28
CA GLY A 36 -2.02 -8.23 -6.50
C GLY A 36 -2.35 -7.24 -5.38
N LEU A 37 -1.76 -6.05 -5.39
CA LEU A 37 -1.89 -5.04 -4.33
C LEU A 37 -2.69 -3.82 -4.80
N ALA A 38 -3.61 -3.35 -3.96
CA ALA A 38 -4.33 -2.08 -4.09
C ALA A 38 -3.64 -0.94 -3.32
N THR A 39 -3.58 0.24 -3.95
CA THR A 39 -3.03 1.48 -3.39
C THR A 39 -3.87 2.08 -2.28
N ASP A 40 -5.18 1.80 -2.27
CA ASP A 40 -6.12 2.21 -1.22
C ASP A 40 -5.63 1.85 0.19
N TYR A 41 -4.83 0.78 0.32
CA TYR A 41 -4.21 0.42 1.60
C TYR A 41 -3.37 1.56 2.19
N LEU A 42 -2.68 2.35 1.37
CA LEU A 42 -1.79 3.42 1.87
C LEU A 42 -2.56 4.65 2.38
N ASN A 43 -3.86 4.75 2.13
CA ASN A 43 -4.64 5.94 2.51
C ASN A 43 -4.60 6.20 4.01
N HIS A 44 -4.72 5.16 4.84
CA HIS A 44 -4.67 5.33 6.30
C HIS A 44 -3.30 5.82 6.82
N PHE A 45 -2.21 5.57 6.09
CA PHE A 45 -0.90 6.15 6.42
C PHE A 45 -0.80 7.61 5.98
N ASN A 46 -1.31 7.93 4.79
CA ASN A 46 -1.34 9.32 4.30
C ASN A 46 -2.16 10.23 5.23
N GLU A 47 -3.28 9.72 5.75
CA GLU A 47 -4.14 10.43 6.70
C GLU A 47 -3.40 10.77 7.99
N VAL A 48 -2.75 9.80 8.64
CA VAL A 48 -2.01 10.07 9.89
C VAL A 48 -0.79 10.95 9.66
N VAL A 49 -0.08 10.80 8.54
CA VAL A 49 1.04 11.68 8.17
C VAL A 49 0.58 13.12 8.01
N MET A 50 -0.54 13.35 7.33
CA MET A 50 -1.11 14.68 7.19
C MET A 50 -1.44 15.30 8.56
N LEU A 51 -2.02 14.52 9.48
CA LEU A 51 -2.31 15.00 10.84
C LEU A 51 -1.02 15.33 11.61
N MET A 52 0.00 14.50 11.50
CA MET A 52 1.31 14.72 12.14
C MET A 52 1.98 15.99 11.64
N GLU A 53 1.89 16.29 10.35
CA GLU A 53 2.44 17.52 9.75
C GLU A 53 1.71 18.79 10.18
N MET A 54 0.42 18.68 10.50
CA MET A 54 -0.38 19.80 10.96
C MET A 54 -0.13 20.17 12.41
N LEU A 55 0.47 19.29 13.23
CA LEU A 55 0.67 19.50 14.67
C LEU A 55 1.33 20.83 15.08
N PRO A 56 2.33 21.38 14.36
CA PRO A 56 2.95 22.66 14.73
C PRO A 56 1.95 23.84 14.69
N ASP A 57 1.03 23.81 13.72
CA ASP A 57 0.04 24.86 13.51
C ASP A 57 -1.31 24.53 14.18
N MET A 58 -1.62 23.24 14.33
CA MET A 58 -2.87 22.71 14.88
C MET A 58 -2.58 21.56 15.87
N PRO A 59 -2.15 21.88 17.11
CA PRO A 59 -1.87 20.87 18.14
C PRO A 59 -3.08 20.00 18.52
N ASP A 60 -4.31 20.48 18.30
CA ASP A 60 -5.55 19.75 18.57
C ASP A 60 -5.66 18.44 17.75
N CYS A 61 -4.97 18.34 16.61
CA CYS A 61 -4.87 17.10 15.82
C CYS A 61 -4.12 15.97 16.56
N ALA A 62 -3.48 16.25 17.70
CA ALA A 62 -2.77 15.23 18.47
C ALA A 62 -3.68 14.09 18.94
N GLU A 63 -4.95 14.37 19.25
CA GLU A 63 -5.92 13.34 19.62
C GLU A 63 -6.16 12.35 18.47
N ASP A 64 -6.38 12.85 17.25
CA ASP A 64 -6.57 12.00 16.07
C ASP A 64 -5.31 11.19 15.73
N VAL A 65 -4.12 11.77 15.90
CA VAL A 65 -2.84 11.04 15.73
C VAL A 65 -2.71 9.92 16.77
N LEU A 66 -3.17 10.15 18.00
CA LEU A 66 -3.11 9.18 19.10
C LEU A 66 -4.14 8.05 18.95
N ASP A 67 -5.29 8.35 18.34
CA ASP A 67 -6.35 7.38 18.06
C ASP A 67 -6.04 6.48 16.86
N TRP A 68 -5.15 6.91 15.96
CA TRP A 68 -4.68 6.08 14.87
C TRP A 68 -4.00 4.80 15.39
N ALA A 69 -4.26 3.68 14.72
CA ALA A 69 -3.68 2.39 15.05
C ALA A 69 -3.19 1.63 13.80
N PRO A 70 -2.09 0.87 13.90
CA PRO A 70 -1.64 -0.01 12.82
C PRO A 70 -2.71 -1.00 12.37
N ALA A 71 -2.82 -1.21 11.06
CA ALA A 71 -3.63 -2.26 10.47
C ALA A 71 -2.82 -3.07 9.45
N ASP A 72 -2.85 -4.40 9.56
CA ASP A 72 -2.32 -5.25 8.50
C ASP A 72 -3.18 -5.14 7.22
N TYR A 73 -2.60 -5.57 6.10
CA TYR A 73 -3.23 -5.42 4.79
C TYR A 73 -4.63 -6.07 4.73
N PRO A 74 -4.82 -7.35 5.10
CA PRO A 74 -6.15 -7.95 5.08
C PRO A 74 -7.16 -7.28 6.02
N SER A 75 -6.75 -6.94 7.24
CA SER A 75 -7.62 -6.33 8.25
C SER A 75 -8.05 -4.93 7.85
N HIS A 76 -7.16 -4.15 7.22
CA HIS A 76 -7.51 -2.84 6.67
C HIS A 76 -8.68 -2.96 5.68
N PHE A 77 -8.58 -3.85 4.68
CA PHE A 77 -9.65 -4.01 3.69
C PHE A 77 -10.92 -4.63 4.28
N ALA A 78 -10.81 -5.60 5.19
CA ALA A 78 -11.97 -6.22 5.82
C ALA A 78 -12.86 -5.17 6.52
N ASN A 79 -12.21 -4.19 7.17
CA ASN A 79 -12.87 -3.12 7.94
C ASN A 79 -13.17 -1.85 7.13
N SER A 80 -12.68 -1.72 5.91
CA SER A 80 -12.90 -0.53 5.08
C SER A 80 -14.21 -0.59 4.28
N SER A 81 -14.58 0.56 3.71
CA SER A 81 -15.68 0.70 2.75
C SER A 81 -15.25 0.42 1.30
N PHE A 82 -14.05 -0.12 1.09
CA PHE A 82 -13.54 -0.44 -0.23
C PHE A 82 -14.44 -1.50 -0.90
N LYS A 83 -14.97 -1.16 -2.08
CA LYS A 83 -16.02 -1.94 -2.74
C LYS A 83 -15.63 -3.39 -3.01
N ASP A 84 -14.40 -3.59 -3.47
CA ASP A 84 -13.87 -4.88 -3.92
C ASP A 84 -12.91 -5.49 -2.88
N LYS A 85 -13.17 -5.29 -1.58
CA LYS A 85 -12.29 -5.69 -0.48
C LYS A 85 -11.97 -7.19 -0.43
N GLU A 86 -12.95 -8.05 -0.72
CA GLU A 86 -12.72 -9.49 -0.76
C GLU A 86 -11.78 -9.87 -1.92
N LEU A 87 -11.88 -9.17 -3.06
CA LEU A 87 -10.99 -9.36 -4.20
C LEU A 87 -9.57 -8.88 -3.86
N ALA A 88 -9.43 -7.73 -3.18
CA ALA A 88 -8.13 -7.22 -2.73
C ALA A 88 -7.44 -8.16 -1.73
N ILE A 89 -8.19 -8.70 -0.76
CA ILE A 89 -7.67 -9.68 0.21
C ILE A 89 -7.25 -10.97 -0.50
N LEU A 90 -8.05 -11.45 -1.45
CA LEU A 90 -7.74 -12.64 -2.23
C LEU A 90 -6.51 -12.43 -3.13
N ALA A 91 -6.43 -11.30 -3.82
CA ALA A 91 -5.30 -10.93 -4.67
C ALA A 91 -4.01 -10.81 -3.86
N TYR A 92 -4.06 -10.19 -2.68
CA TYR A 92 -2.94 -10.14 -1.76
C TYR A 92 -2.49 -11.55 -1.34
N ARG A 93 -3.41 -12.46 -0.98
CA ARG A 93 -3.02 -13.84 -0.63
C ARG A 93 -2.35 -14.60 -1.78
N ALA A 94 -2.73 -14.29 -3.02
CA ALA A 94 -2.15 -14.84 -4.25
C ALA A 94 -0.87 -14.11 -4.70
N ALA A 95 -0.53 -12.97 -4.10
CA ALA A 95 0.60 -12.15 -4.50
C ALA A 95 1.94 -12.87 -4.27
N PRO A 96 2.96 -12.59 -5.11
CA PRO A 96 4.30 -13.15 -4.93
C PRO A 96 4.83 -12.94 -3.51
N ASN A 97 5.36 -14.00 -2.89
CA ASN A 97 5.84 -13.96 -1.50
C ASN A 97 6.86 -12.85 -1.26
N ALA A 98 7.77 -12.60 -2.21
CA ALA A 98 8.78 -11.56 -2.12
C ALA A 98 8.15 -10.16 -2.09
N VAL A 99 7.13 -9.91 -2.91
CA VAL A 99 6.40 -8.63 -2.96
C VAL A 99 5.67 -8.38 -1.65
N ARG A 100 4.97 -9.40 -1.12
CA ARG A 100 4.30 -9.31 0.19
C ARG A 100 5.27 -9.03 1.33
N ALA A 101 6.34 -9.83 1.43
CA ALA A 101 7.33 -9.66 2.49
C ALA A 101 8.01 -8.29 2.44
N HIS A 102 8.27 -7.77 1.24
CA HIS A 102 8.81 -6.43 1.08
C HIS A 102 7.83 -5.35 1.55
N LEU A 103 6.55 -5.43 1.14
CA LEU A 103 5.51 -4.50 1.61
C LEU A 103 5.33 -4.57 3.14
N GLU A 104 5.25 -5.77 3.71
CA GLU A 104 5.11 -5.99 5.15
C GLU A 104 6.27 -5.39 5.95
N THR A 105 7.49 -5.47 5.40
CA THR A 105 8.66 -4.83 6.02
C THR A 105 8.50 -3.31 6.08
N LEU A 106 8.06 -2.69 4.98
CA LEU A 106 7.80 -1.24 4.90
C LEU A 106 6.67 -0.83 5.85
N ILE A 107 5.59 -1.62 5.91
CA ILE A 107 4.47 -1.42 6.85
C ILE A 107 4.97 -1.40 8.29
N LEU A 108 5.79 -2.38 8.69
CA LEU A 108 6.34 -2.45 10.04
C LEU A 108 7.21 -1.22 10.37
N GLN A 109 7.99 -0.72 9.41
CA GLN A 109 8.80 0.49 9.59
C GLN A 109 7.92 1.73 9.77
N ILE A 110 6.93 1.94 8.89
CA ILE A 110 5.97 3.06 8.99
C ILE A 110 5.25 3.02 10.34
N ASN A 111 4.71 1.85 10.71
CA ASN A 111 4.02 1.65 11.99
C ASN A 111 4.94 2.01 13.17
N GLY A 112 6.20 1.59 13.12
CA GLY A 112 7.18 1.90 14.17
C GLY A 112 7.39 3.40 14.36
N GLU A 113 7.54 4.15 13.26
CA GLU A 113 7.74 5.59 13.34
C GLU A 113 6.50 6.34 13.83
N VAL A 114 5.30 5.97 13.39
CA VAL A 114 4.06 6.57 13.89
C VAL A 114 3.87 6.28 15.39
N LEU A 115 4.08 5.03 15.82
CA LEU A 115 3.98 4.66 17.24
C LEU A 115 5.01 5.38 18.10
N ARG A 116 6.22 5.60 17.57
CA ARG A 116 7.26 6.40 18.25
C ARG A 116 6.84 7.85 18.40
N ALA A 117 6.25 8.45 17.37
CA ALA A 117 5.70 9.80 17.43
C ALA A 117 4.57 9.90 18.46
N GLN A 118 3.64 8.94 18.48
CA GLN A 118 2.58 8.86 19.48
C GLN A 118 3.14 8.75 20.90
N SER A 119 4.23 8.02 21.12
CA SER A 119 4.88 7.95 22.44
C SER A 119 5.33 9.34 22.91
N VAL A 120 5.90 10.15 22.02
CA VAL A 120 6.29 11.53 22.34
C VAL A 120 5.05 12.39 22.64
N LEU A 121 3.99 12.28 21.83
CA LEU A 121 2.74 13.04 22.04
C LEU A 121 2.06 12.74 23.37
N ARG A 122 2.13 11.49 23.84
CA ARG A 122 1.60 11.10 25.15
C ARG A 122 2.36 11.77 26.31
N GLU A 123 3.62 12.12 26.10
CA GLU A 123 4.45 12.78 27.11
C GLU A 123 4.33 14.31 27.05
N THR A 124 4.26 14.89 25.85
CA THR A 124 4.22 16.33 25.66
C THR A 124 3.69 16.73 24.27
N THR A 125 2.98 17.85 24.23
CA THR A 125 2.51 18.53 23.01
C THR A 125 3.15 19.92 22.87
N SER A 126 4.37 20.09 23.41
CA SER A 126 5.11 21.35 23.27
C SER A 126 5.36 21.68 21.79
N PRO A 127 5.46 22.97 21.41
CA PRO A 127 5.72 23.36 20.02
C PRO A 127 6.96 22.70 19.41
N GLU A 128 8.02 22.51 20.21
CA GLU A 128 9.24 21.81 19.78
C GLU A 128 8.98 20.32 19.49
N ALA A 129 8.19 19.65 20.33
CA ALA A 129 7.82 18.25 20.11
C ALA A 129 6.95 18.11 18.85
N CYS A 130 5.95 18.98 18.68
CA CYS A 130 5.11 19.01 17.49
C CYS A 130 5.92 19.24 16.20
N ALA A 131 6.86 20.20 16.21
CA ALA A 131 7.74 20.45 15.07
C ALA A 131 8.58 19.22 14.70
N ARG A 132 9.19 18.55 15.68
CA ARG A 132 9.97 17.33 15.46
C ARG A 132 9.12 16.17 14.92
N ILE A 133 7.85 16.08 15.30
CA ILE A 133 6.93 15.06 14.79
C ILE A 133 6.54 15.35 13.33
N ALA A 134 6.32 16.62 12.99
CA ALA A 134 6.07 17.03 11.60
C ALA A 134 7.28 16.76 10.70
N GLU A 135 8.50 17.05 11.17
CA GLU A 135 9.75 16.67 10.49
C GLU A 135 9.83 15.16 10.30
N LEU A 136 9.56 14.37 11.35
CA LEU A 136 9.54 12.91 11.24
C LEU A 136 8.56 12.39 10.18
N ALA A 137 7.36 12.96 10.13
CA ALA A 137 6.34 12.59 9.15
C ALA A 137 6.82 12.81 7.71
N SER A 138 7.42 13.96 7.46
CA SER A 138 7.85 14.38 6.12
C SER A 138 9.17 13.77 5.67
N GLU A 139 10.15 13.61 6.57
CA GLU A 139 11.52 13.18 6.24
C GLU A 139 11.72 11.66 6.34
N GLU A 140 10.98 10.95 7.20
CA GLU A 140 11.15 9.50 7.39
C GLU A 140 9.92 8.71 6.90
N ILE A 141 8.72 9.12 7.29
CA ILE A 141 7.52 8.32 7.01
C ILE A 141 7.08 8.44 5.55
N ARG A 142 7.07 9.65 4.97
CA ARG A 142 6.71 9.85 3.55
C ARG A 142 7.58 9.06 2.58
N PRO A 143 8.91 9.02 2.70
CA PRO A 143 9.73 8.15 1.85
C PRO A 143 9.37 6.67 1.95
N LEU A 144 9.05 6.17 3.15
CA LEU A 144 8.61 4.78 3.34
C LEU A 144 7.26 4.51 2.66
N ILE A 145 6.30 5.45 2.77
CA ILE A 145 5.01 5.35 2.06
C ILE A 145 5.24 5.36 0.54
N SER A 146 6.17 6.20 0.05
CA SER A 146 6.54 6.24 -1.36
C SER A 146 7.14 4.91 -1.83
N ALA A 147 8.03 4.31 -1.04
CA ALA A 147 8.58 2.98 -1.32
C ALA A 147 7.50 1.88 -1.31
N ALA A 148 6.55 1.95 -0.38
CA ALA A 148 5.41 1.03 -0.33
C ALA A 148 4.51 1.20 -1.56
N SER A 149 4.27 2.45 -1.98
CA SER A 149 3.56 2.75 -3.22
C SER A 149 4.28 2.17 -4.43
N GLY A 150 5.60 2.32 -4.52
CA GLY A 150 6.43 1.68 -5.55
C GLY A 150 6.22 0.16 -5.56
N THR A 151 6.27 -0.49 -4.41
CA THR A 151 6.02 -1.95 -4.27
C THR A 151 4.63 -2.35 -4.78
N ILE A 152 3.59 -1.57 -4.46
CA ILE A 152 2.21 -1.82 -4.91
C ILE A 152 2.09 -1.70 -6.43
N HIS A 153 2.72 -0.70 -7.03
CA HIS A 153 2.70 -0.50 -8.48
C HIS A 153 3.58 -1.48 -9.26
N GLY A 154 4.40 -2.29 -8.57
CA GLY A 154 5.31 -3.25 -9.19
C GLY A 154 6.70 -2.69 -9.46
N GLY A 155 7.05 -1.57 -8.82
CA GLY A 155 8.36 -0.95 -8.70
C GLY A 155 9.32 -1.30 -9.83
N SER A 156 9.35 -0.45 -10.86
CA SER A 156 10.29 -0.43 -11.99
C SER A 156 11.68 -0.97 -11.65
N THR A 157 11.82 -2.29 -11.68
CA THR A 157 13.08 -2.99 -11.57
C THR A 157 13.11 -3.91 -12.76
N THR A 158 13.57 -3.31 -13.87
CA THR A 158 14.05 -3.96 -15.11
C THR A 158 13.08 -4.95 -15.77
N GLU A 159 12.23 -4.46 -16.69
CA GLU A 159 12.03 -5.06 -18.04
C GLU A 159 10.91 -4.41 -18.89
N ASP A 160 10.02 -3.57 -18.34
CA ASP A 160 8.88 -2.99 -19.12
C ASP A 160 9.06 -1.56 -19.65
N GLU A 161 10.24 -0.92 -19.46
CA GLU A 161 10.56 0.38 -20.08
C GLU A 161 11.34 0.23 -21.41
N LEU A 162 11.07 -0.83 -22.18
CA LEU A 162 11.64 -1.03 -23.52
C LEU A 162 10.58 -1.14 -24.63
N ASP A 163 9.34 -0.69 -24.43
CA ASP A 163 8.33 -0.75 -25.50
C ASP A 163 7.61 0.58 -25.83
N ASP A 164 7.91 1.69 -25.14
CA ASP A 164 7.29 2.99 -25.45
C ASP A 164 8.18 3.97 -26.25
N GLU A 165 9.49 3.71 -26.39
CA GLU A 165 10.36 4.53 -27.27
C GLU A 165 10.31 4.14 -28.76
N ALA A 166 9.65 3.03 -29.12
CA ALA A 166 9.51 2.59 -30.51
C ALA A 166 8.22 3.08 -31.22
N ALA A 167 7.27 3.68 -30.50
CA ALA A 167 5.96 4.06 -31.06
C ALA A 167 5.83 5.52 -31.52
N GLN A 168 6.84 6.38 -31.30
CA GLN A 168 6.80 7.80 -31.73
C GLN A 168 7.76 8.17 -32.89
N ALA A 169 8.38 7.19 -33.54
CA ALA A 169 9.36 7.47 -34.60
C ALA A 169 8.84 7.38 -36.05
N ASN A 170 7.51 7.31 -36.32
CA ASN A 170 7.08 7.01 -37.70
C ASN A 170 5.76 7.59 -38.22
N VAL A 171 5.34 8.81 -37.83
CA VAL A 171 4.18 9.47 -38.48
C VAL A 171 4.55 10.71 -39.31
N ASP A 172 5.71 11.32 -39.12
CA ASP A 172 6.11 12.52 -39.89
C ASP A 172 6.83 12.23 -41.22
N ALA A 173 7.06 10.96 -41.56
CA ALA A 173 7.60 10.56 -42.87
C ALA A 173 6.53 10.22 -43.92
N LEU A 174 5.23 10.28 -43.57
CA LEU A 174 4.12 9.85 -44.44
C LEU A 174 3.28 11.00 -45.04
N PHE A 175 3.64 12.27 -44.76
CA PHE A 175 2.94 13.44 -45.32
C PHE A 175 3.89 14.48 -45.94
N GLY A 176 5.00 14.01 -46.51
CA GLY A 176 5.71 14.74 -47.57
C GLY A 176 4.95 14.72 -48.88
#